data_AF-A0A926QA03-F1
#
_entry.id   AF-A0A926QA03-F1
#
_cell.length_a   1.000
_cell.length_b   1.000
_cell.length_c   1.000
_cell.angle_alpha   90.00
_cell.angle_beta   90.00
_cell.angle_gamma   90.00
#
_symmetry.space_group_name_H-M   'P 1'
#
loop_
_entity.id
_entity.type
_entity.pdbx_description
1 polymer ?
#
loop_
_entity_poly.entity_id
_entity_poly.type
_entity_poly.pdbx_seq_one_letter_code
_entity_poly.pdbx_strand_id
1 'polypeptide(L)' 'MDEILDRMGREQVKRMPVIEDHQLVGMISEADLAKHLDDKRLSTFVERVFAHA' A
#
# COMPACT_ATOMS: atom_id res chain seq x y z
N MET A 1 -1.15 9.11 0.85
CA MET A 1 -1.53 8.02 -0.08
C MET A 1 -0.33 7.63 -0.93
N ASP A 2 0.17 8.52 -1.78
CA ASP A 2 1.21 8.18 -2.77
C ASP A 2 2.50 7.62 -2.15
N GLU A 3 2.95 8.16 -1.00
CA GLU A 3 4.12 7.63 -0.29
C GLU A 3 3.93 6.18 0.19
N ILE A 4 2.73 5.83 0.67
CA ILE A 4 2.42 4.48 1.16
C ILE A 4 2.41 3.51 -0.02
N LEU A 5 1.80 3.89 -1.15
CA LEU A 5 1.76 3.08 -2.38
C LEU A 5 3.16 2.84 -2.93
N ASP A 6 3.99 3.89 -2.97
CA ASP A 6 5.36 3.78 -3.46
C ASP A 6 6.21 2.91 -2.53
N ARG A 7 6.05 3.07 -1.22
CA ARG A 7 6.75 2.24 -0.23
C ARG A 7 6.31 0.77 -0.28
N MET A 8 5.01 0.49 -0.36
CA MET A 8 4.49 -0.87 -0.55
C MET A 8 5.01 -1.50 -1.85
N GLY A 9 5.07 -0.74 -2.95
CA GLY A 9 5.62 -1.21 -4.22
C GLY A 9 7.12 -1.48 -4.16
N ARG A 10 7.91 -0.55 -3.59
CA ARG A 10 9.37 -0.68 -3.46
C ARG A 10 9.78 -1.82 -2.52
N GLU A 11 9.09 -1.95 -1.38
CA GLU A 11 9.36 -2.99 -0.39
C GLU A 11 8.64 -4.31 -0.71
N GLN A 12 7.79 -4.32 -1.74
CA GLN A 12 6.96 -5.47 -2.16
C GLN A 12 6.10 -6.05 -1.02
N VAL A 13 5.51 -5.16 -0.22
CA VAL A 13 4.66 -5.52 0.91
C VAL A 13 3.21 -5.12 0.65
N LYS A 14 2.30 -6.03 0.99
CA LYS A 14 0.85 -5.86 0.79
C LYS A 14 0.15 -5.15 1.96
N ARG A 15 0.88 -4.96 3.07
CA ARG A 15 0.37 -4.38 4.32
C ARG A 15 1.45 -3.55 4.98
N MET A 16 1.04 -2.45 5.61
CA MET A 16 1.92 -1.57 6.38
C MET A 16 1.36 -1.41 7.81
N PRO A 17 2.22 -1.42 8.84
CA PRO A 17 1.81 -1.07 10.19
C PRO A 17 1.52 0.43 10.30
N VAL A 18 0.50 0.79 11.07
CA VAL A 18 0.19 2.18 11.43
C VAL A 18 0.64 2.40 12.86
N ILE A 19 1.57 3.34 13.06
CA ILE A 19 2.15 3.67 14.35
C ILE A 19 1.65 5.05 14.78
N GLU A 20 1.14 5.16 16.00
CA GLU A 20 0.76 6.41 16.66
C GLU A 20 1.36 6.38 18.08
N ASP A 21 2.00 7.47 18.50
CA ASP A 21 2.67 7.56 19.82
C ASP A 21 3.61 6.38 20.15
N HIS A 22 4.37 5.92 19.15
CA HIS A 22 5.27 4.76 19.25
C HIS A 22 4.55 3.43 19.56
N GLN A 23 3.23 3.38 19.41
CA GLN A 23 2.40 2.19 19.57
C GLN A 23 1.86 1.75 18.21
N LEU A 24 1.80 0.44 17.99
CA LEU A 24 1.10 -0.13 16.84
C LEU A 24 -0.41 0.00 17.06
N VAL A 25 -1.06 0.88 16.31
CA VAL A 25 -2.51 1.12 16.41
C VAL A 25 -3.32 0.37 15.35
N GLY A 26 -2.66 -0.17 14.32
CA GLY A 26 -3.33 -1.00 13.33
C GLY A 26 -2.46 -1.37 12.13
N MET A 27 -3.12 -1.88 11.10
CA MET A 27 -2.52 -2.18 9.81
C MET A 27 -3.38 -1.61 8.69
N ILE A 28 -2.74 -1.20 7.60
CA ILE A 28 -3.40 -0.85 6.35
C ILE A 28 -2.97 -1.82 5.26
N SER A 29 -3.92 -2.34 4.49
CA SER A 29 -3.64 -3.24 3.37
C SER A 29 -3.76 -2.54 2.02
N GLU A 30 -3.15 -3.15 1.01
CA GLU A 30 -3.34 -2.76 -0.39
C GLU A 30 -4.81 -2.69 -0.81
N ALA A 31 -5.65 -3.59 -0.27
CA ALA A 31 -7.09 -3.63 -0.57
C ALA A 31 -7.84 -2.43 0.03
N ASP A 32 -7.38 -1.93 1.18
CA ASP A 32 -7.94 -0.71 1.78
C ASP A 32 -7.57 0.53 0.98
N LEU A 33 -6.34 0.55 0.44
CA LEU A 33 -5.89 1.61 -0.45
C LEU A 33 -6.63 1.56 -1.79
N ALA A 34 -6.78 0.37 -2.39
CA ALA A 34 -7.42 0.17 -3.69
C ALA A 34 -8.84 0.75 -3.77
N LYS A 35 -9.60 0.71 -2.67
CA LYS A 35 -10.95 1.31 -2.59
C LYS A 35 -10.98 2.82 -2.80
N HIS A 36 -9.83 3.48 -2.68
CA HIS A 36 -9.70 4.94 -2.73
C HIS A 36 -8.81 5.40 -3.90
N LEU A 37 -8.40 4.49 -4.80
CA LEU A 37 -7.62 4.82 -5.99
C LEU A 37 -8.51 4.97 -7.22
N ASP A 38 -8.11 5.85 -8.13
CA ASP A 38 -8.63 5.84 -9.50
C ASP A 38 -8.03 4.67 -10.30
N ASP A 39 -8.68 4.28 -11.39
CA ASP A 39 -8.30 3.13 -12.22
C ASP A 39 -6.84 3.19 -12.70
N LYS A 40 -6.36 4.40 -13.03
CA LYS A 40 -5.00 4.61 -13.52
C LYS A 40 -3.96 4.32 -12.43
N ARG A 41 -4.17 4.86 -11.23
CA ARG A 41 -3.30 4.64 -10.07
C ARG A 41 -3.36 3.20 -9.61
N LEU A 42 -4.54 2.56 -9.67
CA LEU A 42 -4.71 1.16 -9.31
C LEU A 42 -3.88 0.24 -10.21
N SER A 43 -3.91 0.44 -11.54
CA SER A 43 -3.10 -0.38 -12.47
C SER A 43 -1.61 -0.30 -12.16
N THR A 44 -1.08 0.92 -12.02
CA THR A 44 0.34 1.13 -11.69
C THR A 44 0.71 0.54 -10.32
N PHE A 45 -0.20 0.61 -9.36
CA PHE A 45 0.02 0.06 -8.03
C PHE A 45 0.07 -1.48 -8.05
N VAL A 46 -0.89 -2.12 -8.73
CA VAL A 46 -0.93 -3.57 -8.88
C VAL A 46 0.33 -4.08 -9.59
N GLU A 47 0.76 -3.42 -10.67
CA GLU A 47 2.01 -3.78 -11.34
C GLU A 47 3.20 -3.75 -10.39
N ARG A 48 3.34 -2.71 -9.57
CA ARG A 48 4.50 -2.56 -8.68
C ARG A 48 4.50 -3.55 -7.51
N VAL A 49 3.35 -3.77 -6.87
CA VAL A 49 3.26 -4.65 -5.71
C VAL A 49 3.26 -6.14 -6.10
N PHE A 50 2.74 -6.48 -7.29
CA PHE A 50 2.60 -7.86 -7.74
C PHE A 50 3.58 -8.27 -8.85
N ALA A 51 4.56 -7.42 -9.22
CA ALA A 51 5.54 -7.67 -10.29
C ALA A 51 6.37 -8.98 -10.17
N HIS A 52 6.30 -9.72 -9.07
CA HIS A 52 7.04 -10.97 -8.83
C HIS A 52 6.18 -12.12 -8.27
N ALA A 53 4.86 -12.07 -8.46
CA ALA A 53 3.95 -13.16 -8.05
C ALA A 53 3.79 -14.24 -9.15
#